data_AF-A0A4V2G7D1-F1
#
_entry.id   AF-A0A4V2G7D1-F1
#
_cell.length_a   1.000
_cell.length_b   1.000
_cell.length_c   1.000
_cell.angle_alpha   90.00
_cell.angle_beta   90.00
_cell.angle_gamma   90.00
#
_symmetry.space_group_name_H-M   'P 1'
#
loop_
_entity.id
_entity.type
_entity.pdbx_description
1 polymer ?
#
loop_
_entity_poly.entity_id
_entity_poly.type
_entity_poly.pdbx_seq_one_letter_code
_entity_poly.pdbx_strand_id
1 'polypeptide(L)'
;MLREPHHRQTWLFPDTRGDLVSLVSLAVAIVVAAVFAVFGFPFRFYQCWFSWSRIGAPAGVLLYMALAGGGGGGIGWLTAYLANVPPSSVPFIDGLFYGVAGALAVRADFRSGPGVTRGPQEVRGAASLLGKGIEWTTGLLDEVTWRRVKYWLDARTDDQLLVVAFDIVHEIRADNAIPPPAKKVIGKEAVDAMQALHEADDDVKRAEGRSRLTHFCRSQIVSQHITKPV
;
A
#
# COMPACT_ATOMS: atom_id res chain seq x y z
N MET A 1 5.19 -44.44 -56.64
CA MET A 1 6.17 -43.33 -56.71
C MET A 1 5.48 -42.09 -56.17
N LEU A 2 6.09 -41.48 -55.15
CA LEU A 2 5.46 -40.65 -54.13
C LEU A 2 5.41 -39.17 -54.52
N ARG A 3 4.35 -38.53 -54.01
CA ARG A 3 3.90 -37.13 -54.09
C ARG A 3 4.99 -36.07 -53.90
N GLU A 4 4.82 -34.99 -54.65
CA GLU A 4 5.44 -33.68 -54.45
C GLU A 4 5.12 -33.05 -53.07
N PRO A 5 6.01 -32.18 -52.54
CA PRO A 5 5.84 -31.53 -51.26
C PRO A 5 5.12 -30.18 -51.43
N HIS A 6 3.90 -30.05 -50.91
CA HIS A 6 3.29 -28.74 -50.73
C HIS A 6 3.69 -28.15 -49.38
N HIS A 7 4.77 -27.37 -49.41
CA HIS A 7 4.94 -26.21 -48.55
C HIS A 7 3.75 -25.25 -48.78
N ARG A 8 2.90 -25.05 -47.77
CA ARG A 8 2.17 -23.80 -47.59
C ARG A 8 2.37 -23.31 -46.16
N GLN A 9 3.37 -22.44 -46.02
CA GLN A 9 3.41 -21.42 -44.99
C GLN A 9 2.12 -20.59 -45.11
N THR A 10 1.35 -20.52 -44.03
CA THR A 10 0.27 -19.55 -43.84
C THR A 10 0.58 -18.75 -42.58
N TRP A 11 1.59 -17.90 -42.68
CA TRP A 11 1.76 -16.74 -41.81
C TRP A 11 1.50 -15.53 -42.70
N LEU A 12 0.38 -14.81 -42.50
CA LEU A 12 0.15 -13.40 -42.89
C LEU A 12 -1.35 -13.05 -42.87
N PHE A 13 -2.00 -13.20 -41.72
CA PHE A 13 -3.06 -12.27 -41.32
C PHE A 13 -2.91 -12.10 -39.81
N PRO A 14 -2.60 -10.90 -39.29
CA PRO A 14 -2.77 -10.64 -37.87
C PRO A 14 -4.25 -10.88 -37.57
N ASP A 15 -4.54 -11.82 -36.67
CA ASP A 15 -5.89 -12.15 -36.26
C ASP A 15 -6.43 -10.99 -35.42
N THR A 16 -6.87 -9.94 -36.11
CA THR A 16 -7.34 -8.67 -35.51
C THR A 16 -8.45 -8.88 -34.49
N ARG A 17 -9.20 -9.99 -34.56
CA ARG A 17 -10.18 -10.37 -33.54
C ARG A 17 -9.52 -10.94 -32.28
N GLY A 18 -8.50 -11.79 -32.42
CA GLY A 18 -7.73 -12.30 -31.29
C GLY A 18 -7.03 -11.18 -30.52
N ASP A 19 -6.48 -10.20 -31.24
CA ASP A 19 -5.79 -9.05 -30.65
C ASP A 19 -6.75 -8.12 -29.88
N LEU A 20 -7.95 -7.89 -30.41
CA LEU A 20 -8.96 -7.03 -29.75
C LEU A 20 -9.55 -7.68 -28.49
N VAL A 21 -9.82 -9.00 -28.53
CA VAL A 21 -10.29 -9.78 -27.38
C VAL A 21 -9.22 -9.81 -26.26
N SER A 22 -7.96 -9.95 -26.66
CA SER A 22 -6.80 -9.88 -25.77
C SER A 22 -6.65 -8.50 -25.08
N LEU A 23 -6.78 -7.41 -25.84
CA LEU A 23 -6.70 -6.05 -25.31
C LEU A 23 -7.87 -5.69 -24.38
N VAL A 24 -9.10 -6.10 -24.74
CA VAL A 24 -10.29 -5.85 -23.91
C VAL A 24 -10.20 -6.60 -22.58
N SER A 25 -9.76 -7.86 -22.59
CA SER A 25 -9.57 -8.63 -21.35
C SER A 25 -8.47 -8.04 -20.47
N LEU A 26 -7.35 -7.57 -21.04
CA LEU A 26 -6.30 -6.87 -20.30
C LEU A 26 -6.81 -5.56 -19.68
N ALA A 27 -7.54 -4.74 -20.45
CA ALA A 27 -8.09 -3.49 -19.95
C ALA A 27 -9.05 -3.72 -18.78
N VAL A 28 -9.93 -4.71 -18.89
CA VAL A 28 -10.85 -5.10 -17.80
C VAL A 28 -10.08 -5.62 -16.59
N ALA A 29 -9.02 -6.43 -16.79
CA ALA A 29 -8.18 -6.92 -15.71
C ALA A 29 -7.49 -5.79 -14.93
N ILE A 30 -6.99 -4.76 -15.63
CA ILE A 30 -6.40 -3.56 -15.02
C ILE A 30 -7.45 -2.79 -14.21
N VAL A 31 -8.64 -2.56 -14.77
CA VAL A 31 -9.73 -1.84 -14.07
C VAL A 31 -10.14 -2.59 -12.81
N VAL A 32 -10.34 -3.90 -12.90
CA VAL A 32 -10.72 -4.73 -11.77
C VAL A 32 -9.62 -4.72 -10.71
N ALA A 33 -8.37 -4.92 -11.09
CA ALA A 33 -7.25 -4.85 -10.15
C ALA A 33 -7.12 -3.47 -9.49
N ALA A 34 -7.40 -2.38 -10.22
CA ALA A 34 -7.42 -1.02 -9.67
C ALA A 34 -8.54 -0.85 -8.63
N VAL A 35 -9.74 -1.40 -8.86
CA VAL A 35 -10.81 -1.41 -7.85
C VAL A 35 -10.36 -2.15 -6.60
N PHE A 36 -9.73 -3.32 -6.75
CA PHE A 36 -9.17 -4.06 -5.61
C PHE A 36 -8.01 -3.34 -4.93
N ALA A 37 -7.27 -2.49 -5.64
CA ALA A 37 -6.26 -1.62 -5.05
C ALA A 37 -6.90 -0.54 -4.17
N VAL A 38 -8.04 0.06 -4.55
CA VAL A 38 -8.77 1.01 -3.69
C VAL A 38 -9.12 0.40 -2.32
N PHE A 39 -9.52 -0.87 -2.32
CA PHE A 39 -9.79 -1.61 -1.09
C PHE A 39 -8.55 -2.31 -0.51
N GLY A 40 -7.35 -1.92 -0.96
CA GLY A 40 -6.04 -2.43 -0.58
C GLY A 40 -5.69 -2.13 0.87
N PHE A 41 -5.97 -0.90 1.29
CA PHE A 41 -5.67 -0.42 2.64
C PHE A 41 -6.94 -0.12 3.43
N PRO A 42 -6.89 -0.24 4.77
CA PRO A 42 -7.95 0.26 5.63
C PRO A 42 -8.17 1.75 5.40
N PHE A 43 -9.43 2.19 5.49
CA PHE A 43 -9.79 3.60 5.27
C PHE A 43 -8.98 4.59 6.11
N ARG A 44 -8.58 4.20 7.33
CA ARG A 44 -7.75 5.01 8.24
C ARG A 44 -6.40 5.43 7.63
N PHE A 45 -5.78 4.58 6.79
CA PHE A 45 -4.51 4.89 6.14
C PHE A 45 -4.67 6.07 5.18
N TYR A 46 -5.71 5.99 4.33
CA TYR A 46 -6.03 7.08 3.41
C TYR A 46 -6.36 8.36 4.18
N GLN A 47 -7.22 8.29 5.20
CA GLN A 47 -7.57 9.47 6.01
C GLN A 47 -6.32 10.12 6.62
N CYS A 48 -5.41 9.32 7.17
CA CYS A 48 -4.14 9.81 7.71
C CYS A 48 -3.34 10.56 6.65
N TRP A 49 -2.99 9.90 5.53
CA TRP A 49 -2.16 10.50 4.49
C TRP A 49 -2.78 11.79 3.92
N PHE A 50 -4.08 11.79 3.63
CA PHE A 50 -4.78 12.97 3.11
C PHE A 50 -4.88 14.11 4.14
N SER A 51 -5.05 13.80 5.42
CA SER A 51 -5.11 14.81 6.49
C SER A 51 -3.77 15.53 6.70
N TRP A 52 -2.66 14.82 6.49
CA TRP A 52 -1.30 15.35 6.68
C TRP A 52 -0.65 15.88 5.40
N SER A 53 -1.10 15.45 4.22
CA SER A 53 -0.53 15.84 2.93
C SER A 53 -1.58 16.03 1.84
N ARG A 54 -1.91 17.29 1.52
CA ARG A 54 -2.90 17.62 0.48
C ARG A 54 -2.44 17.34 -0.96
N ILE A 55 -1.14 17.27 -1.20
CA ILE A 55 -0.56 17.12 -2.55
C ILE A 55 0.17 15.77 -2.69
N GLY A 56 0.97 15.40 -1.68
CA GLY A 56 1.75 14.15 -1.72
C GLY A 56 0.89 12.90 -1.58
N ALA A 57 -0.18 12.94 -0.76
CA ALA A 57 -1.06 11.79 -0.60
C ALA A 57 -1.83 11.43 -1.88
N PRO A 58 -2.51 12.37 -2.58
CA PRO A 58 -3.15 12.03 -3.84
C PRO A 58 -2.17 11.49 -4.88
N ALA A 59 -0.97 12.08 -4.99
CA ALA A 59 0.04 11.61 -5.95
C ALA A 59 0.53 10.19 -5.62
N GLY A 60 0.81 9.89 -4.35
CA GLY A 60 1.24 8.55 -3.92
C GLY A 60 0.12 7.52 -4.01
N VAL A 61 -1.14 7.90 -3.74
CA VAL A 61 -2.30 7.02 -3.93
C VAL A 61 -2.51 6.72 -5.42
N LEU A 62 -2.38 7.72 -6.31
CA LEU A 62 -2.45 7.49 -7.76
C LEU A 62 -1.33 6.57 -8.24
N LEU A 63 -0.11 6.75 -7.73
CA LEU A 63 1.01 5.87 -8.05
C LEU A 63 0.76 4.44 -7.55
N TYR A 64 0.22 4.28 -6.35
CA TYR A 64 -0.18 2.99 -5.82
C TYR A 64 -1.26 2.33 -6.69
N MET A 65 -2.29 3.08 -7.12
CA MET A 65 -3.32 2.57 -8.02
C MET A 65 -2.75 2.14 -9.38
N ALA A 66 -1.79 2.89 -9.91
CA ALA A 66 -1.12 2.55 -11.16
C ALA A 66 -0.30 1.26 -11.01
N LEU A 67 0.44 1.10 -9.91
CA LEU A 67 1.26 -0.08 -9.64
C LEU A 67 0.41 -1.32 -9.32
N ALA A 68 -0.55 -1.18 -8.40
CA ALA A 68 -1.40 -2.29 -7.95
C ALA A 68 -2.48 -2.65 -8.98
N GLY A 69 -3.07 -1.66 -9.65
CA GLY A 69 -4.08 -1.88 -10.70
C GLY A 69 -3.46 -2.27 -12.03
N GLY A 70 -2.56 -1.44 -12.57
CA GLY A 70 -1.88 -1.72 -13.85
C GLY A 70 -0.99 -2.96 -13.74
N GLY A 71 -0.13 -3.01 -12.73
CA GLY A 71 0.76 -4.14 -12.52
C GLY A 71 0.02 -5.42 -12.08
N GLY A 72 -0.95 -5.32 -11.15
CA GLY A 72 -1.74 -6.47 -10.73
C GLY A 72 -2.58 -7.06 -11.86
N GLY A 73 -3.30 -6.22 -12.62
CA GLY A 73 -4.07 -6.66 -13.78
C GLY A 73 -3.20 -7.27 -14.87
N GLY A 74 -2.03 -6.66 -15.14
CA GLY A 74 -1.04 -7.20 -16.08
C GLY A 74 -0.48 -8.56 -15.67
N ILE A 75 -0.17 -8.76 -14.38
CA ILE A 75 0.30 -10.05 -13.85
C ILE A 75 -0.75 -11.14 -13.96
N GLY A 76 -1.99 -10.84 -13.58
CA GLY A 76 -3.10 -11.78 -13.70
C GLY A 76 -3.33 -12.22 -15.13
N TRP A 77 -3.30 -11.25 -16.06
CA TRP A 77 -3.42 -11.51 -17.49
C TRP A 77 -2.25 -12.32 -18.05
N LEU A 78 -1.00 -11.95 -17.70
CA LEU A 78 0.21 -12.65 -18.15
C LEU A 78 0.25 -14.10 -17.65
N THR A 79 -0.21 -14.34 -16.43
CA THR A 79 -0.27 -15.70 -15.86
C THR A 79 -1.24 -16.58 -16.63
N ALA A 80 -2.40 -16.05 -17.01
CA ALA A 80 -3.38 -16.76 -17.82
C ALA A 80 -2.88 -17.03 -19.25
N TYR A 81 -2.19 -16.04 -19.84
CA TYR A 81 -1.54 -16.18 -21.15
C TYR A 81 -0.50 -17.31 -21.14
N LEU A 82 0.42 -17.31 -20.17
CA LEU A 82 1.45 -18.35 -20.05
C LEU A 82 0.90 -19.74 -19.74
N ALA A 83 -0.23 -19.82 -19.04
CA ALA A 83 -0.91 -21.08 -18.74
C ALA A 83 -1.72 -21.63 -19.92
N ASN A 84 -1.73 -20.95 -21.08
CA ASN A 84 -2.56 -21.30 -22.24
C ASN A 84 -4.04 -21.51 -21.86
N VAL A 85 -4.55 -20.70 -20.92
CA VAL A 85 -5.96 -20.78 -20.54
C VAL A 85 -6.78 -20.39 -21.78
N PRO A 86 -7.66 -21.27 -22.29
CA PRO A 86 -8.42 -20.96 -23.48
C PRO A 86 -9.30 -19.73 -23.20
N PRO A 87 -9.20 -18.66 -24.02
CA PRO A 87 -10.02 -17.48 -23.82
C PRO A 87 -11.49 -17.86 -24.01
N SER A 88 -12.35 -17.36 -23.13
CA SER A 88 -13.78 -17.49 -23.30
C SER A 88 -14.24 -16.67 -24.51
N SER A 89 -15.43 -16.94 -25.01
CA SER A 89 -16.07 -16.09 -26.02
C SER A 89 -16.44 -14.69 -25.50
N VAL A 90 -16.22 -14.42 -24.21
CA VAL A 90 -16.61 -13.18 -23.53
C VAL A 90 -15.38 -12.57 -22.83
N PRO A 91 -14.59 -11.70 -23.51
CA PRO A 91 -13.32 -11.17 -22.99
C PRO A 91 -13.45 -10.42 -21.65
N PHE A 92 -14.64 -9.90 -21.35
CA PHE A 92 -14.92 -9.25 -20.07
C PHE A 92 -14.83 -10.22 -18.88
N ILE A 93 -15.31 -11.46 -19.05
CA ILE A 93 -15.30 -12.47 -17.98
C ILE A 93 -13.86 -12.90 -17.69
N ASP A 94 -13.07 -13.12 -18.74
CA ASP A 94 -11.65 -13.44 -18.62
C ASP A 94 -10.88 -12.31 -17.91
N GLY A 95 -11.09 -11.07 -18.36
CA GLY A 95 -10.50 -9.89 -17.72
C GLY A 95 -10.87 -9.76 -16.24
N LEU A 96 -12.12 -10.05 -15.87
CA LEU A 96 -12.55 -10.05 -14.46
C LEU A 96 -11.76 -11.06 -13.63
N PHE A 97 -11.70 -12.32 -14.06
CA PHE A 97 -10.99 -13.36 -13.31
C PHE A 97 -9.49 -13.11 -13.26
N TYR A 98 -8.89 -12.65 -14.36
CA TYR A 98 -7.47 -12.31 -14.41
C TYR A 98 -7.17 -11.12 -13.49
N GLY A 99 -8.00 -10.08 -13.50
CA GLY A 99 -7.86 -8.93 -12.59
C GLY A 99 -7.94 -9.31 -11.12
N VAL A 100 -8.91 -10.16 -10.74
CA VAL A 100 -9.03 -10.69 -9.37
C VAL A 100 -7.82 -11.54 -8.99
N ALA A 101 -7.42 -12.48 -9.84
CA ALA A 101 -6.28 -13.35 -9.58
C ALA A 101 -4.97 -12.56 -9.44
N GLY A 102 -4.76 -11.57 -10.31
CA GLY A 102 -3.61 -10.68 -10.28
C GLY A 102 -3.57 -9.81 -9.02
N ALA A 103 -4.71 -9.21 -8.63
CA ALA A 103 -4.82 -8.44 -7.39
C ALA A 103 -4.54 -9.30 -6.14
N LEU A 104 -5.03 -10.54 -6.12
CA LEU A 104 -4.75 -11.50 -5.04
C LEU A 104 -3.29 -11.93 -5.02
N ALA A 105 -2.66 -12.16 -6.19
CA ALA A 105 -1.26 -12.54 -6.29
C ALA A 105 -0.33 -11.44 -5.74
N VAL A 106 -0.57 -10.19 -6.11
CA VAL A 106 0.17 -9.04 -5.58
C VAL A 106 -0.01 -8.90 -4.06
N ARG A 107 -1.20 -9.18 -3.52
CA ARG A 107 -1.45 -9.18 -2.08
C ARG A 107 -0.86 -10.37 -1.32
N ALA A 108 -0.82 -11.54 -1.94
CA ALA A 108 -0.29 -12.75 -1.32
C ALA A 108 1.22 -12.65 -1.08
N ASP A 109 1.96 -12.09 -2.04
CA ASP A 109 3.40 -11.82 -1.91
C ASP A 109 3.66 -10.73 -0.84
N PHE A 110 2.76 -9.75 -0.71
CA PHE A 110 2.82 -8.70 0.31
C PHE A 110 2.57 -9.21 1.75
N ARG A 111 1.65 -10.16 1.95
CA ARG A 111 1.31 -10.68 3.29
C ARG A 111 2.20 -11.84 3.75
N SER A 112 2.76 -12.60 2.82
CA SER A 112 3.40 -13.88 3.13
C SER A 112 4.93 -13.85 2.97
N GLY A 113 5.48 -12.72 2.53
CA GLY A 113 6.88 -12.58 2.14
C GLY A 113 7.17 -13.18 0.75
N PRO A 114 8.31 -12.79 0.13
CA PRO A 114 8.65 -13.21 -1.22
C PRO A 114 8.78 -14.73 -1.31
N GLY A 115 7.94 -15.37 -2.13
CA GLY A 115 8.10 -16.79 -2.49
C GLY A 115 6.88 -17.69 -2.33
N VAL A 116 5.74 -17.17 -1.86
CA VAL A 116 4.51 -17.99 -1.68
C VAL A 116 3.67 -18.11 -2.96
N THR A 117 3.90 -17.26 -3.96
CA THR A 117 3.22 -17.37 -5.26
C THR A 117 3.72 -18.58 -6.07
N ARG A 118 2.89 -19.62 -6.21
CA ARG A 118 3.08 -20.70 -7.18
C ARG A 118 2.80 -20.17 -8.59
N GLY A 119 3.82 -20.09 -9.44
CA GLY A 119 3.70 -19.65 -10.84
C GLY A 119 5.03 -19.67 -11.60
N PRO A 120 5.03 -19.37 -12.91
CA PRO A 120 6.25 -19.22 -13.71
C PRO A 120 7.24 -18.23 -13.08
N GLN A 121 8.55 -18.42 -13.31
CA GLN A 121 9.59 -17.57 -12.72
C GLN A 121 9.44 -16.09 -13.10
N GLU A 122 8.98 -15.81 -14.32
CA GLU A 122 8.71 -14.46 -14.84
C GLU A 122 7.60 -13.75 -14.06
N VAL A 123 6.51 -14.47 -13.77
CA VAL A 123 5.37 -13.97 -12.97
C VAL A 123 5.80 -13.68 -11.54
N ARG A 124 6.61 -14.56 -10.94
CA ARG A 124 7.17 -14.35 -9.60
C ARG A 124 8.10 -13.13 -9.54
N GLY A 125 8.95 -12.95 -10.54
CA GLY A 125 9.83 -11.78 -10.64
C GLY A 125 9.05 -10.48 -10.77
N ALA A 126 8.02 -10.45 -11.63
CA ALA A 126 7.14 -9.31 -11.79
C ALA A 126 6.34 -9.00 -10.52
N ALA A 127 5.77 -10.02 -9.86
CA ALA A 127 5.02 -9.87 -8.61
C ALA A 127 5.89 -9.32 -7.49
N SER A 128 7.11 -9.83 -7.35
CA SER A 128 8.07 -9.35 -6.35
C SER A 128 8.51 -7.90 -6.60
N LEU A 129 8.78 -7.53 -7.86
CA LEU A 129 9.12 -6.15 -8.21
C LEU A 129 7.96 -5.18 -7.95
N LEU A 130 6.73 -5.58 -8.28
CA LEU A 130 5.55 -4.79 -7.95
C LEU A 130 5.32 -4.70 -6.45
N GLY A 131 5.52 -5.80 -5.71
CA GLY A 131 5.46 -5.81 -4.25
C GLY A 131 6.41 -4.78 -3.65
N LYS A 132 7.68 -4.78 -4.07
CA LYS A 132 8.68 -3.77 -3.67
C LYS A 132 8.27 -2.35 -4.06
N GLY A 133 7.71 -2.16 -5.26
CA GLY A 133 7.23 -0.85 -5.71
C GLY A 133 6.06 -0.32 -4.87
N ILE A 134 5.15 -1.20 -4.46
CA ILE A 134 4.05 -0.88 -3.55
C ILE A 134 4.59 -0.55 -2.15
N GLU A 135 5.48 -1.38 -1.59
CA GLU A 135 6.13 -1.12 -0.30
C GLU A 135 6.88 0.22 -0.29
N TRP A 136 7.59 0.50 -1.38
CA TRP A 136 8.28 1.77 -1.56
C TRP A 136 7.29 2.95 -1.60
N THR A 137 6.16 2.80 -2.29
CA THR A 137 5.14 3.85 -2.38
C THR A 137 4.48 4.11 -1.04
N THR A 138 4.16 3.06 -0.27
CA THR A 138 3.63 3.21 1.09
C THR A 138 4.66 3.84 2.02
N GLY A 139 5.93 3.42 1.94
CA GLY A 139 7.01 4.01 2.73
C GLY A 139 7.23 5.49 2.42
N LEU A 140 7.04 5.90 1.16
CA LEU A 140 7.11 7.31 0.77
C LEU A 140 5.95 8.11 1.36
N LEU A 141 4.72 7.58 1.34
CA LEU A 141 3.55 8.21 1.94
C LEU A 141 3.70 8.36 3.46
N ASP A 142 4.23 7.33 4.13
CA ASP A 142 4.50 7.35 5.57
C ASP A 142 5.63 8.33 5.90
N GLU A 143 6.70 8.39 5.12
CA GLU A 143 7.81 9.33 5.31
C GLU A 143 7.37 10.79 5.10
N VAL A 144 6.51 11.07 4.09
CA VAL A 144 5.93 12.39 3.89
C VAL A 144 5.06 12.79 5.07
N THR A 145 4.22 11.87 5.55
CA THR A 145 3.37 12.07 6.73
C THR A 145 4.23 12.33 7.96
N TRP A 146 5.26 11.51 8.18
CA TRP A 146 6.22 11.63 9.27
C TRP A 146 6.89 13.00 9.33
N ARG A 147 7.38 13.51 8.19
CA ARG A 147 7.98 14.85 8.11
C ARG A 147 6.96 15.93 8.45
N ARG A 148 5.74 15.84 7.93
CA ARG A 148 4.67 16.82 8.17
C ARG A 148 4.23 16.82 9.63
N VAL A 149 4.08 15.65 10.24
CA VAL A 149 3.79 15.49 11.67
C VAL A 149 4.91 16.10 12.50
N LYS A 150 6.18 15.83 12.16
CA LYS A 150 7.33 16.42 12.85
C LYS A 150 7.26 17.95 12.84
N TYR A 151 7.14 18.57 11.67
CA TYR A 151 7.07 20.03 11.57
C TYR A 151 5.87 20.61 12.34
N TRP A 152 4.75 19.89 12.36
CA TRP A 152 3.57 20.31 13.09
C TRP A 152 3.77 20.23 14.61
N LEU A 153 4.39 19.17 15.12
CA LEU A 153 4.73 19.01 16.54
C LEU A 153 5.80 20.01 16.98
N ASP A 154 6.84 20.23 16.16
CA ASP A 154 7.94 21.16 16.47
C ASP A 154 7.44 22.61 16.64
N ALA A 155 6.33 22.96 15.99
CA ALA A 155 5.70 24.28 16.09
C ALA A 155 4.78 24.45 17.33
N ARG A 156 4.56 23.41 18.14
CA ARG A 156 3.68 23.46 19.32
C ARG A 156 4.40 23.93 20.57
N THR A 157 3.70 24.55 21.50
CA THR A 157 4.26 24.78 22.85
C THR A 157 4.34 23.47 23.64
N ASP A 158 5.08 23.45 24.74
CA ASP A 158 5.22 22.26 25.60
C ASP A 158 3.85 21.80 26.14
N ASP A 159 3.01 22.74 26.60
CA ASP A 159 1.64 22.43 27.04
C ASP A 159 0.79 21.81 25.92
N GLN A 160 0.92 22.34 24.70
CA GLN A 160 0.21 21.79 23.54
C GLN A 160 0.70 20.38 23.19
N LEU A 161 1.99 20.09 23.34
CA LEU A 161 2.53 18.75 23.12
C LEU A 161 2.00 17.75 24.15
N LEU A 162 1.87 18.16 25.42
CA LEU A 162 1.29 17.32 26.46
C LEU A 162 -0.18 16.98 26.17
N VAL A 163 -0.97 17.97 25.73
CA VAL A 163 -2.36 17.74 25.32
C VAL A 163 -2.43 16.77 24.14
N VAL A 164 -1.61 16.96 23.12
CA VAL A 164 -1.56 16.04 21.96
C VAL A 164 -1.18 14.62 22.38
N ALA A 165 -0.19 14.47 23.27
CA ALA A 165 0.19 13.16 23.78
C ALA A 165 -0.95 12.48 24.55
N PHE A 166 -1.69 13.25 25.34
CA PHE A 166 -2.86 12.77 26.06
C PHE A 166 -3.98 12.31 25.11
N ASP A 167 -4.29 13.10 24.09
CA ASP A 167 -5.30 12.77 23.08
C ASP A 167 -4.96 11.48 22.33
N ILE A 168 -3.68 11.32 21.93
CA ILE A 168 -3.19 10.08 21.29
C ILE A 168 -3.39 8.87 22.20
N VAL A 169 -3.03 8.97 23.49
CA VAL A 169 -3.23 7.88 24.45
C VAL A 169 -4.72 7.57 24.64
N HIS A 170 -5.56 8.60 24.67
CA HIS A 170 -7.01 8.43 24.77
C HIS A 170 -7.58 7.66 23.58
N GLU A 171 -7.21 8.07 22.36
CA GLU A 171 -7.62 7.40 21.12
C GLU A 171 -7.14 5.94 21.08
N ILE A 172 -5.88 5.69 21.42
CA ILE A 172 -5.31 4.33 21.49
C ILE A 172 -6.01 3.45 22.53
N ARG A 173 -6.41 4.03 23.67
CA ARG A 173 -7.18 3.30 24.69
C ARG A 173 -8.58 2.93 24.20
N ALA A 174 -9.22 3.83 23.46
CA ALA A 174 -10.54 3.60 22.86
C ALA A 174 -10.51 2.61 21.69
N ASP A 175 -9.35 2.42 21.04
CA ASP A 175 -9.23 1.52 19.90
C ASP A 175 -9.24 0.04 20.29
N ASN A 176 -10.31 -0.68 19.92
CA ASN A 176 -10.46 -2.10 20.22
C ASN A 176 -9.55 -3.02 19.39
N ALA A 177 -8.95 -2.52 18.30
CA ALA A 177 -8.02 -3.31 17.48
C ALA A 177 -6.66 -3.52 18.17
N ILE A 178 -6.32 -2.69 19.15
CA ILE A 178 -5.02 -2.73 19.83
C ILE A 178 -5.10 -3.68 21.04
N PRO A 179 -4.22 -4.69 21.15
CA PRO A 179 -4.21 -5.59 22.29
C PRO A 179 -3.98 -4.86 23.64
N PRO A 180 -4.65 -5.29 24.74
CA PRO A 180 -4.42 -4.73 26.08
C PRO A 180 -2.94 -4.62 26.53
N PRO A 181 -2.04 -5.59 26.26
CA PRO A 181 -0.63 -5.44 26.63
C PRO A 181 0.05 -4.30 25.86
N ALA A 182 -0.26 -4.12 24.57
CA ALA A 182 0.30 -3.02 23.77
C ALA A 182 -0.18 -1.66 24.28
N LYS A 183 -1.46 -1.54 24.67
CA LYS A 183 -2.01 -0.32 25.29
C LYS A 183 -1.29 0.05 26.58
N LYS A 184 -0.91 -0.94 27.41
CA LYS A 184 -0.13 -0.71 28.63
C LYS A 184 1.27 -0.19 28.33
N VAL A 185 1.97 -0.76 27.35
CA VAL A 185 3.32 -0.32 26.95
C VAL A 185 3.27 1.12 26.42
N ILE A 186 2.38 1.40 25.47
CA ILE A 186 2.22 2.74 24.90
C ILE A 186 1.84 3.75 25.99
N GLY A 187 0.92 3.39 26.89
CA GLY A 187 0.53 4.25 28.00
C GLY A 187 1.69 4.55 28.95
N LYS A 188 2.58 3.59 29.20
CA LYS A 188 3.77 3.81 30.00
C LYS A 188 4.77 4.73 29.29
N GLU A 189 5.07 4.47 28.01
CA GLU A 189 5.96 5.31 27.21
C GLU A 189 5.48 6.76 27.17
N ALA A 190 4.16 6.97 27.05
CA ALA A 190 3.57 8.30 27.10
C ALA A 190 3.81 8.99 28.44
N VAL A 191 3.55 8.31 29.55
CA VAL A 191 3.74 8.85 30.90
C VAL A 191 5.22 9.18 31.14
N ASP A 192 6.12 8.27 30.79
CA ASP A 192 7.57 8.47 30.94
C ASP A 192 8.05 9.69 30.12
N ALA A 193 7.52 9.89 28.90
CA ALA A 193 7.85 11.04 28.06
C ALA A 193 7.25 12.36 28.57
N MET A 194 6.01 12.34 29.08
CA MET A 194 5.36 13.51 29.67
C MET A 194 6.05 13.93 30.98
N GLN A 195 6.43 12.96 31.81
CA GLN A 195 7.15 13.20 33.07
C GLN A 195 8.53 13.81 32.82
N ALA A 196 9.26 13.31 31.81
CA ALA A 196 10.57 13.85 31.43
C ALA A 196 10.51 15.33 31.02
N LEU A 197 9.39 15.79 30.45
CA LEU A 197 9.18 17.20 30.13
C LEU A 197 8.75 18.02 31.35
N HIS A 198 7.93 17.44 32.24
CA HIS A 198 7.43 18.11 33.44
C HIS A 198 8.50 18.34 34.50
N GLU A 199 9.41 17.38 34.70
CA GLU A 199 10.50 17.44 35.68
C GLU A 199 11.77 18.14 35.16
N ALA A 200 11.67 18.82 34.01
CA ALA A 200 12.81 19.47 33.40
C ALA A 200 13.19 20.79 34.11
N ASP A 201 14.15 20.67 35.03
CA ASP A 201 14.67 21.80 35.82
C ASP A 201 15.54 22.78 35.02
N ASP A 202 16.13 22.33 33.90
CA ASP A 202 17.02 23.11 33.06
C ASP A 202 16.61 23.05 31.58
N ASP A 203 17.11 24.00 30.78
CA ASP A 203 16.74 24.12 29.36
C ASP A 203 17.21 22.92 28.51
N VAL A 204 18.27 22.22 28.94
CA VAL A 204 18.81 21.05 28.22
C VAL A 204 17.90 19.83 28.42
N LYS A 205 17.50 19.55 29.67
CA LYS A 205 16.52 18.53 30.03
C LYS A 205 15.15 18.84 29.43
N ARG A 206 14.77 20.12 29.34
CA ARG A 206 13.51 20.51 28.70
C ARG A 206 13.54 20.20 27.20
N ALA A 207 14.63 20.54 26.52
CA ALA A 207 14.82 20.19 25.11
C ALA A 207 14.83 18.67 24.89
N GLU A 208 15.44 17.91 25.80
CA GLU A 208 15.46 16.45 25.74
C GLU A 208 14.07 15.83 25.98
N GLY A 209 13.36 16.27 27.02
CA GLY A 209 11.99 15.85 27.31
C GLY A 209 11.04 16.17 26.15
N ARG A 210 11.17 17.36 25.56
CA ARG A 210 10.42 17.77 24.38
C ARG A 210 10.73 16.88 23.17
N SER A 211 12.00 16.57 22.94
CA SER A 211 12.41 15.66 21.85
C SER A 211 11.81 14.26 22.03
N ARG A 212 11.84 13.72 23.25
CA ARG A 212 11.23 12.41 23.59
C ARG A 212 9.72 12.42 23.37
N LEU A 213 9.02 13.46 23.82
CA LEU A 213 7.58 13.60 23.67
C LEU A 213 7.18 13.77 22.20
N THR A 214 7.88 14.62 21.44
CA THR A 214 7.69 14.76 19.99
C THR A 214 7.93 13.45 19.27
N HIS A 215 8.98 12.70 19.65
CA HIS A 215 9.25 11.38 19.06
C HIS A 215 8.10 10.40 19.33
N PHE A 216 7.61 10.33 20.56
CA PHE A 216 6.46 9.52 20.95
C PHE A 216 5.21 9.89 20.13
N CYS A 217 4.80 11.17 20.14
CA CYS A 217 3.61 11.61 19.41
C CYS A 217 3.72 11.28 17.92
N ARG A 218 4.89 11.54 17.33
CA ARG A 218 5.13 11.25 15.91
C ARG A 218 5.06 9.76 15.59
N SER A 219 5.69 8.90 16.41
CA SER A 219 5.69 7.46 16.18
C SER A 219 4.29 6.86 16.29
N GLN A 220 3.49 7.32 17.26
CA GLN A 220 2.13 6.85 17.45
C GLN A 220 1.18 7.36 16.36
N ILE A 221 1.28 8.64 15.96
CA ILE A 221 0.46 9.19 14.86
C ILE A 221 0.68 8.40 13.56
N VAL A 222 1.93 8.10 13.20
CA VAL A 222 2.23 7.38 11.95
C VAL A 222 1.88 5.89 12.07
N SER A 223 2.28 5.21 13.14
CA SER A 223 2.01 3.77 13.28
C SER A 223 0.51 3.45 13.40
N GLN A 224 -0.25 4.28 14.12
CA GLN A 224 -1.69 4.11 14.28
C GLN A 224 -2.51 4.81 13.20
N HIS A 225 -1.84 5.48 12.25
CA HIS A 225 -2.47 6.23 11.16
C HIS A 225 -3.53 7.22 11.65
N ILE A 226 -3.16 8.02 12.65
CA ILE A 226 -4.04 9.01 13.28
C ILE A 226 -4.16 10.22 12.36
N THR A 227 -5.40 10.66 12.14
CA THR A 227 -5.68 11.87 11.34
C THR A 227 -5.23 13.12 12.06
N LYS A 228 -4.81 14.13 11.30
CA LYS A 228 -4.47 15.43 11.88
C LYS A 228 -5.64 15.98 12.73
N PRO A 229 -5.41 16.29 14.01
CA PRO A 229 -6.43 16.94 14.84
C PRO A 229 -6.73 18.35 14.29
N VAL A 230 -8.02 18.69 14.21
CA VAL A 230 -8.55 19.93 13.60
C VAL A 230 -8.41 21.10 14.56
#